data_AF-A0A6P6HJ36-F1
#
_entry.id   AF-A0A6P6HJ36-F1
#
_cell.length_a   1.000
_cell.length_b   1.000
_cell.length_c   1.000
_cell.angle_alpha   90.00
_cell.angle_beta   90.00
_cell.angle_gamma   90.00
#
_symmetry.space_group_name_H-M   'P 1'
#
loop_
_entity.id
_entity.type
_entity.pdbx_description
1 polymer ?
#
loop_
_entity_poly.entity_id
_entity_poly.type
_entity_poly.pdbx_seq_one_letter_code
_entity_poly.pdbx_strand_id
1 'polypeptide(L)'
;MGLTSSELSGNDEEGPLCCPHPGCRLRAHVICLAEEFLEKEPGQLLPLEGQCPGCKNSLLWGDLIWLCQMGTEEEEENLELEEEHWTDMLET
;
A
#
# COMPACT_ATOMS: atom_id res chain seq x y z
N MET A 1 -11.10 27.24 3.56
CA MET A 1 -9.95 26.54 4.16
C MET A 1 -9.59 25.41 3.21
N GLY A 2 -8.85 25.74 2.15
CA GLY A 2 -8.41 24.76 1.16
C GLY A 2 -7.12 24.13 1.65
N LEU A 3 -7.11 22.81 1.80
CA LEU A 3 -5.87 22.06 1.94
C LEU A 3 -5.34 21.90 0.52
N THR A 4 -4.26 22.62 0.20
CA THR A 4 -3.55 22.41 -1.07
C THR A 4 -2.96 21.01 -1.05
N SER A 5 -3.38 20.16 -1.98
CA SER A 5 -2.94 18.77 -2.21
C SER A 5 -1.45 18.64 -2.59
N SER A 6 -0.60 19.55 -2.13
CA SER A 6 0.79 19.71 -2.58
C SER A 6 1.82 19.50 -1.48
N GLU A 7 1.42 19.25 -0.23
CA GLU A 7 2.35 19.07 0.91
C GLU A 7 2.16 17.73 1.65
N LEU A 8 1.89 16.66 0.91
CA LEU A 8 2.24 15.32 1.37
C LEU A 8 3.49 14.91 0.59
N SER A 9 4.65 15.34 1.09
CA SER A 9 5.92 14.70 0.78
C SER A 9 5.86 13.28 1.35
N GLY A 10 5.20 12.37 0.61
CA GLY A 10 5.37 10.94 0.82
C GLY A 10 6.83 10.64 0.54
N ASN A 11 7.52 10.08 1.53
CA ASN A 11 8.90 9.65 1.34
C ASN A 11 8.94 8.69 0.15
N ASP A 12 9.70 9.03 -0.89
CA ASP A 12 9.93 8.21 -2.10
C ASP A 12 10.71 6.90 -1.80
N GLU A 13 10.81 6.50 -0.53
CA GLU A 13 11.50 5.30 -0.07
C GLU A 13 10.65 4.03 -0.29
N GLU A 14 9.35 4.20 -0.55
CA GLU A 14 8.41 3.13 -0.90
C GLU A 14 8.11 3.16 -2.41
N GLY A 15 8.41 2.06 -3.12
CA GLY A 15 8.14 1.96 -4.55
C GLY A 15 6.66 2.17 -4.91
N PRO A 16 6.33 2.60 -6.14
CA PRO A 16 4.93 2.84 -6.52
C PRO A 16 4.17 1.53 -6.72
N LEU A 17 2.89 1.53 -6.32
CA LEU A 17 1.98 0.44 -6.63
C LEU A 17 1.75 0.35 -8.13
N CYS A 18 1.83 -0.87 -8.65
CA CYS A 18 1.63 -1.18 -10.05
C CYS A 18 0.37 -2.05 -10.22
N CYS A 19 -0.43 -1.75 -11.24
CA CYS A 19 -1.60 -2.57 -11.53
C CYS A 19 -1.17 -3.98 -12.01
N PRO A 20 -1.68 -5.08 -11.41
CA PRO A 20 -1.32 -6.46 -11.79
C PRO A 20 -1.88 -6.90 -13.14
N HIS A 21 -2.90 -6.21 -13.65
CA HIS A 21 -3.54 -6.60 -14.90
C HIS A 21 -2.60 -6.43 -16.11
N PRO A 22 -2.46 -7.47 -16.96
CA PRO A 22 -1.56 -7.43 -18.10
C PRO A 22 -1.92 -6.30 -19.06
N GLY A 23 -0.89 -5.56 -19.49
CA GLY A 23 -1.03 -4.42 -20.41
C GLY A 23 -1.44 -3.11 -19.75
N CYS A 24 -1.80 -3.09 -18.46
CA CYS A 24 -2.00 -1.86 -17.72
C CYS A 24 -0.65 -1.25 -17.31
N ARG A 25 -0.50 0.07 -17.44
CA ARG A 25 0.72 0.81 -17.06
C ARG A 25 0.49 1.78 -15.90
N LEU A 26 -0.59 1.58 -15.14
CA LEU A 26 -0.87 2.41 -13.98
C LEU A 26 0.25 2.25 -12.95
N ARG A 27 0.80 3.37 -12.51
CA ARG A 27 1.70 3.50 -11.37
C ARG A 27 1.16 4.61 -10.49
N ALA A 28 1.05 4.37 -9.19
CA ALA A 28 0.55 5.34 -8.24
C ALA A 28 1.30 5.21 -6.92
N HIS A 29 1.39 6.30 -6.16
CA HIS A 29 1.82 6.22 -4.77
C HIS A 29 0.80 5.41 -3.98
N VAL A 30 1.28 4.67 -2.97
CA VAL A 30 0.43 3.89 -2.06
C VAL A 30 -0.66 4.78 -1.47
N ILE A 31 -0.30 5.92 -0.90
CA ILE A 31 -1.25 6.81 -0.22
C ILE A 31 -2.32 7.35 -1.19
N CYS A 32 -1.90 7.86 -2.36
CA CYS A 32 -2.84 8.42 -3.34
C CYS A 32 -3.84 7.37 -3.86
N LEU A 33 -3.38 6.13 -4.10
CA LEU A 33 -4.26 5.07 -4.55
C LEU A 33 -5.21 4.61 -3.43
N ALA A 34 -4.74 4.62 -2.17
CA ALA A 34 -5.56 4.29 -1.02
C ALA A 34 -6.70 5.29 -0.84
N GLU A 35 -6.39 6.59 -0.91
CA GLU A 35 -7.38 7.67 -0.83
C GLU A 35 -8.47 7.52 -1.90
N GLU A 36 -8.07 7.23 -3.15
CA GLU A 36 -9.05 7.05 -4.24
C GLU A 36 -9.96 5.83 -4.02
N PHE A 37 -9.44 4.74 -3.46
CA PHE A 37 -10.28 3.57 -3.15
C PHE A 37 -11.23 3.86 -1.98
N LEU A 38 -10.81 4.67 -1.02
CA LEU A 38 -11.56 5.02 0.19
C LEU A 38 -12.58 6.15 -0.01
N GLU A 39 -12.63 6.84 -1.15
CA GLU A 39 -13.57 7.95 -1.40
C GLU A 39 -15.03 7.59 -1.10
N LYS A 40 -15.41 6.32 -1.33
CA LYS A 40 -16.78 5.82 -1.13
C LYS A 40 -17.00 5.14 0.22
N GLU A 41 -15.94 4.99 1.02
CA GLU A 41 -15.93 4.27 2.29
C GLU A 41 -15.43 5.18 3.43
N PRO A 42 -16.18 6.26 3.77
CA PRO A 42 -15.74 7.21 4.78
C PRO A 42 -15.57 6.53 6.14
N GLY A 43 -14.44 6.77 6.78
CA GLY A 43 -14.10 6.23 8.11
C GLY A 43 -13.35 4.90 8.07
N GLN A 44 -13.15 4.30 6.89
CA GLN A 44 -12.18 3.23 6.72
C GLN A 44 -10.77 3.82 6.56
N LEU A 45 -9.78 3.18 7.20
CA LEU A 45 -8.38 3.60 7.12
C LEU A 45 -7.60 2.83 6.05
N LEU A 46 -8.08 1.65 5.68
CA LEU A 46 -7.41 0.75 4.75
C LEU A 46 -8.45 0.24 3.74
N PRO A 47 -8.26 0.44 2.43
CA PRO A 47 -9.16 -0.12 1.43
C PRO A 47 -8.97 -1.64 1.35
N LEU A 48 -10.05 -2.37 1.13
CA LEU A 48 -9.98 -3.82 0.87
C LEU A 48 -9.82 -4.09 -0.63
N GLU A 49 -10.55 -3.34 -1.44
CA GLU A 49 -10.58 -3.43 -2.90
C GLU A 49 -10.87 -2.07 -3.53
N GLY A 50 -10.68 -1.97 -4.85
CA GLY A 50 -11.01 -0.77 -5.61
C GLY A 50 -10.95 -1.01 -7.11
N GLN A 51 -11.22 0.01 -7.91
CA GLN A 51 -11.12 -0.07 -9.37
C GLN A 51 -9.86 0.65 -9.85
N CYS A 52 -9.05 -0.03 -10.67
CA CYS A 52 -7.87 0.57 -11.27
C CYS A 52 -8.25 1.84 -12.08
N PRO A 53 -7.72 3.03 -11.77
CA PRO A 53 -8.03 4.23 -12.55
C PRO A 53 -7.58 4.12 -14.02
N GLY A 54 -6.58 3.29 -14.33
CA GLY A 54 -6.08 3.03 -15.68
C GLY A 54 -6.94 2.06 -16.51
N CYS A 55 -7.07 0.81 -16.06
CA CYS A 55 -7.76 -0.26 -16.82
C CYS A 55 -9.19 -0.55 -16.37
N LYS A 56 -9.67 0.09 -15.28
CA LYS A 56 -11.00 -0.08 -14.69
C LYS A 56 -11.35 -1.47 -14.15
N ASN A 57 -10.42 -2.43 -14.22
CA ASN A 57 -10.58 -3.73 -13.57
C ASN A 57 -10.55 -3.58 -12.05
N SER A 58 -11.24 -4.48 -11.35
CA SER A 58 -11.21 -4.59 -9.89
C SER A 58 -9.82 -5.01 -9.42
N LEU A 59 -9.35 -4.40 -8.34
CA LEU A 59 -8.07 -4.65 -7.70
C LEU A 59 -8.30 -4.97 -6.23
N LEU A 60 -7.56 -5.94 -5.70
CA LEU A 60 -7.50 -6.19 -4.27
C LEU A 60 -6.31 -5.44 -3.70
N TRP A 61 -6.51 -4.76 -2.56
CA TRP A 61 -5.45 -3.97 -1.94
C TRP A 61 -4.27 -4.84 -1.52
N GLY A 62 -4.55 -6.02 -0.93
CA GLY A 62 -3.53 -6.98 -0.53
C GLY A 62 -2.61 -7.42 -1.67
N ASP A 63 -3.17 -7.66 -2.86
CA ASP A 63 -2.38 -8.04 -4.05
C ASP A 63 -1.42 -6.93 -4.48
N LEU A 64 -1.85 -5.67 -4.38
CA LEU A 64 -1.02 -4.51 -4.73
C LEU A 64 0.15 -4.36 -3.76
N ILE A 65 -0.11 -4.48 -2.46
CA ILE A 65 0.94 -4.38 -1.41
C ILE A 65 1.94 -5.53 -1.54
N TRP A 66 1.45 -6.76 -1.74
CA TRP A 66 2.32 -7.93 -1.93
C TRP A 66 3.24 -7.78 -3.15
N LEU A 67 2.70 -7.31 -4.29
CA LEU A 67 3.50 -7.06 -5.49
C LEU A 67 4.49 -5.91 -5.34
N CYS A 68 4.16 -4.91 -4.53
CA CYS A 68 5.05 -3.78 -4.27
C CYS A 68 6.34 -4.24 -3.56
N GLN A 69 6.21 -5.12 -2.58
CA GLN A 69 7.34 -5.67 -1.80
C GLN A 69 8.19 -6.64 -2.64
N MET A 70 7.53 -7.45 -3.48
CA MET A 70 8.24 -8.36 -4.40
C MET A 70 9.07 -7.62 -5.46
N GLY A 71 8.73 -6.37 -5.79
CA GLY A 71 9.48 -5.55 -6.74
C GLY A 71 10.80 -4.99 -6.20
N THR A 72 11.04 -5.09 -4.89
CA THR A 72 12.19 -4.49 -4.19
C THR A 72 13.23 -5.49 -3.71
N GLU A 73 13.03 -6.80 -3.92
CA GLU A 73 13.80 -7.85 -3.25
C GLU A 73 14.27 -8.92 -4.27
N GLU A 74 15.48 -8.74 -4.82
CA GLU A 74 16.37 -9.89 -5.07
C GLU A 74 16.88 -10.32 -3.68
N GLU A 75 16.51 -11.54 -3.25
CA GLU A 75 16.94 -12.36 -2.09
C GLU A 75 17.73 -11.67 -0.95
N GLU A 76 17.29 -11.84 0.31
CA GLU A 76 18.04 -12.62 1.31
C GLU A 76 17.26 -12.75 2.65
N GLU A 77 16.84 -13.99 2.92
CA GLU A 77 17.06 -14.72 4.17
C GLU A 77 16.55 -14.11 5.50
N ASN A 78 15.42 -14.67 5.97
CA ASN A 78 15.27 -15.26 7.31
C ASN A 78 16.39 -14.95 8.34
N LEU A 79 16.45 -13.73 8.85
CA LEU A 79 17.06 -13.48 10.15
C LEU A 79 15.98 -13.80 11.18
N GLU A 80 16.21 -14.84 11.97
CA GLU A 80 15.54 -15.09 13.24
C GLU A 80 15.67 -13.81 14.09
N LEU A 81 14.76 -12.87 13.89
CA LEU A 81 14.50 -11.81 14.85
C LEU A 81 13.93 -12.56 16.04
N GLU A 82 14.75 -12.76 17.06
CA GLU A 82 14.31 -13.21 18.37
C GLU A 82 13.03 -12.43 18.68
N GLU A 83 11.90 -13.16 18.71
CA GLU A 83 10.60 -12.61 19.06
C GLU A 83 10.71 -12.14 20.50
N GLU A 84 11.15 -10.89 20.69
CA GLU A 84 10.80 -10.12 21.88
C GLU A 84 9.29 -9.95 21.83
N HIS A 85 8.62 -10.95 22.39
CA HIS A 85 7.20 -11.13 22.39
C HIS A 85 6.62 -9.90 23.07
N TRP A 86 6.03 -8.99 22.29
CA TRP A 86 5.45 -7.71 22.76
C TRP A 86 4.52 -7.85 23.98
N THR A 87 4.09 -9.07 24.29
CA THR A 87 3.27 -9.42 25.45
C THR A 87 4.05 -9.48 26.78
N ASP A 88 5.38 -9.62 26.77
CA ASP A 88 6.18 -9.71 28.00
C ASP A 88 6.24 -8.36 28.76
N MET A 89 5.92 -7.25 28.08
CA MET A 89 5.76 -5.93 28.70
C MET A 89 4.37 -5.66 29.27
N LEU A 90 3.43 -6.62 29.17
CA LEU A 90 2.06 -6.48 29.67
C LEU A 90 1.81 -7.21 31.01
N GLU A 91 2.82 -7.87 31.58
CA GLU A 91 2.73 -8.43 32.92
C GLU A 91 3.01 -7.35 33.98
N THR A 92 1.93 -6.79 34.54
CA THR A 92 1.95 -5.97 35.76
C THR A 92 1.82 -6.80 37.02
#